data_AF-A0A9R1U1K9-F1
#
_entry.id   AF-A0A9R1U1K9-F1
#
_cell.length_a   1.000
_cell.length_b   1.000
_cell.length_c   1.000
_cell.angle_alpha   90.00
_cell.angle_beta   90.00
_cell.angle_gamma   90.00
#
_symmetry.space_group_name_H-M   'P 1'
#
loop_
_entity.id
_entity.type
_entity.pdbx_description
1 polymer ?
#
loop_
_entity_poly.entity_id
_entity_poly.type
_entity_poly.pdbx_seq_one_letter_code
_entity_poly.pdbx_strand_id
1 'polypeptide(L)'
;MAKAFRAVTVSTLSNNGQSTPKYDKPVGLNINYDPQGISIEFISEEPTEKQPKQLLEFPVTHTTECSRVATKSYVFTLDTESILLTFSTESDFRGFHSQILKLKNGKGVSAFNERTEDLSAMQYFQFYGYLSQQQNMMQDYIRTSTYQRAILGNLSDFKDKIVLDVGAGSGILSFFAVQAGAKIVYAVEASNMANHAELLVAANNLSDKIVVIAGKIEEIELPEDVDCIVSEPMGYMLYNERMLETYLHAKKWLVPGGRMFPSRGDLHIAPFSDETLYMEQFNKANFWYQTCFHGVDLSSLRNSAIKEYFRQPIVDTFDIRICMAKSVRHVVDFQTADETDLHKIEIDVDFHILESGTCHGLAFWFDVAFIGSTQQVWLSTAPTEPLTHWYQVRCLLENPLFCKSGQLLSGKVILVANKRQSYDVTIDLKLEGTNMESSSNTLDLKNPYFRYTGAVAQLPSGLNSTSPSESYWTTLDAQGARQAVNMVNGMSVNGLGEVSMDTPGAVNPSNLLALGGQPNIHPGSISSTGRGRIGGTATSTQAAQLIGGGITPNMFTSPATQSLVLGNTSHYPVNPSLMIGDYVTPGNGIAPQAYRQ
;
A
#
# COMPACT_ATOMS: atom_id res chain seq x y z
N MET A 1 -18.02 15.15 27.22
CA MET A 1 -17.32 16.44 27.50
C MET A 1 -17.58 17.36 26.32
N ALA A 2 -17.88 18.64 26.56
CA ALA A 2 -18.21 19.58 25.48
C ALA A 2 -17.02 19.72 24.51
N LYS A 3 -17.25 19.44 23.22
CA LYS A 3 -16.29 19.67 22.12
C LYS A 3 -16.36 21.10 21.58
N ALA A 4 -17.34 21.89 22.03
CA ALA A 4 -17.59 23.25 21.58
C ALA A 4 -17.84 24.17 22.78
N PHE A 5 -17.26 25.36 22.73
CA PHE A 5 -17.40 26.43 23.72
C PHE A 5 -17.93 27.67 23.00
N ARG A 6 -18.86 28.38 23.64
CA ARG A 6 -19.50 29.57 23.05
C ARG A 6 -18.98 30.85 23.70
N ALA A 7 -19.04 31.94 22.94
CA ALA A 7 -18.68 33.27 23.39
C ALA A 7 -17.28 33.35 24.05
N VAL A 8 -16.26 32.85 23.35
CA VAL A 8 -14.85 32.98 23.74
C VAL A 8 -14.29 34.27 23.16
N THR A 9 -13.73 35.13 24.01
CA THR A 9 -13.01 36.32 23.55
C THR A 9 -11.59 35.94 23.17
N VAL A 10 -11.17 36.28 21.95
CA VAL A 10 -9.84 36.01 21.42
C VAL A 10 -9.10 37.32 21.23
N SER A 11 -7.94 37.45 21.86
CA SER A 11 -7.06 38.61 21.75
C SER A 11 -5.66 38.17 21.32
N THR A 12 -4.96 39.00 20.57
CA THR A 12 -3.52 38.87 20.37
C THR A 12 -2.78 39.52 21.53
N LEU A 13 -1.69 38.91 21.97
CA LEU A 13 -0.84 39.41 23.05
C LEU A 13 0.50 39.84 22.45
N SER A 14 0.85 41.12 22.58
CA SER A 14 2.13 41.65 22.10
C SER A 14 3.26 41.43 23.12
N ASN A 15 4.51 41.57 22.66
CA ASN A 15 5.72 41.35 23.48
C ASN A 15 5.82 42.25 24.73
N ASN A 16 5.07 43.35 24.77
CA ASN A 16 4.97 44.25 25.92
C ASN A 16 3.83 43.87 26.90
N GLY A 17 3.15 42.74 26.68
CA GLY A 17 2.05 42.25 27.51
C GLY A 17 0.70 42.95 27.29
N GLN A 18 0.59 43.84 26.30
CA GLN A 18 -0.71 44.42 25.92
C GLN A 18 -1.52 43.42 25.09
N SER A 19 -2.81 43.30 25.40
CA SER A 19 -3.74 42.46 24.65
C SER A 19 -4.67 43.29 23.77
N THR A 20 -4.75 42.98 22.49
CA THR A 20 -5.69 43.61 21.55
C THR A 20 -6.70 42.58 21.05
N PRO A 21 -8.03 42.88 21.03
CA PRO A 21 -9.02 41.97 20.47
C PRO A 21 -8.67 41.59 19.04
N LYS A 22 -8.66 40.28 18.74
CA LYS A 22 -8.41 39.76 17.40
C LYS A 22 -9.69 39.81 16.54
N TYR A 23 -10.85 39.64 17.18
CA TYR A 23 -12.17 39.69 16.57
C TYR A 23 -13.06 40.69 17.32
N ASP A 24 -13.95 41.37 16.61
CA ASP A 24 -14.84 42.40 17.18
C ASP A 24 -15.89 41.84 18.14
N LYS A 25 -16.22 40.55 18.01
CA LYS A 25 -17.21 39.84 18.82
C LYS A 25 -16.61 38.54 19.37
N PRO A 26 -17.12 38.04 20.51
CA PRO A 26 -16.82 36.69 20.97
C PRO A 26 -17.15 35.65 19.89
N VAL A 27 -16.32 34.61 19.82
CA VAL A 27 -16.41 33.55 18.79
C VAL A 27 -16.75 32.22 19.44
N GLY A 28 -17.26 31.28 18.64
CA GLY A 28 -17.31 29.88 19.05
C GLY A 28 -15.91 29.26 18.95
N LEU A 29 -15.62 28.31 19.83
CA LEU A 29 -14.37 27.54 19.85
C LEU A 29 -14.72 26.06 19.82
N ASN A 30 -14.28 25.35 18.79
CA ASN A 30 -14.35 23.90 18.71
C ASN A 30 -12.98 23.30 19.01
N ILE A 31 -12.99 22.17 19.72
CA ILE A 31 -11.83 21.28 19.85
C ILE A 31 -12.11 20.06 18.98
N ASN A 32 -11.36 19.96 17.90
CA ASN A 32 -11.38 18.83 16.99
C ASN A 32 -10.21 17.90 17.30
N TYR A 33 -10.35 16.62 16.94
CA TYR A 33 -9.24 15.68 17.02
C TYR A 33 -8.20 16.03 15.95
N ASP A 34 -6.92 15.92 16.32
CA ASP A 34 -5.80 15.98 15.39
C ASP A 34 -4.86 14.79 15.70
N PRO A 35 -4.26 14.12 14.70
CA PRO A 35 -3.39 12.96 14.94
C PRO A 35 -2.18 13.24 15.86
N GLN A 36 -1.77 14.50 16.04
CA GLN A 36 -0.69 14.92 16.94
C GLN A 36 -1.18 15.49 18.28
N GLY A 37 -2.49 15.60 18.48
CA GLY A 37 -3.07 16.17 19.68
C GLY A 37 -4.51 16.61 19.46
N ILE A 38 -4.71 17.92 19.39
CA ILE A 38 -6.03 18.51 19.13
C ILE A 38 -5.88 19.68 18.15
N SER A 39 -6.93 19.95 17.38
CA SER A 39 -7.05 21.17 16.60
C SER A 39 -8.02 22.13 17.30
N ILE A 40 -7.60 23.38 17.48
CA ILE A 40 -8.47 24.45 17.99
C ILE A 40 -8.97 25.26 16.80
N GLU A 41 -10.28 25.28 16.65
CA GLU A 41 -10.97 25.99 15.57
C GLU A 41 -11.85 27.11 16.14
N PHE A 42 -11.69 28.33 15.63
CA PHE A 42 -12.56 29.46 15.91
C PHE A 42 -13.61 29.63 14.81
N ILE A 43 -14.87 29.80 15.22
CA ILE A 43 -16.01 29.97 14.31
C ILE A 43 -16.76 31.26 14.59
N SER A 44 -17.25 31.94 13.54
CA SER A 44 -18.14 33.09 13.71
C SER A 44 -19.53 32.63 14.17
N GLU A 45 -20.07 33.30 15.19
CA GLU A 45 -21.46 33.13 15.64
C GLU A 45 -22.31 34.29 15.09
N GLU A 46 -22.54 34.33 13.77
CA GLU A 46 -23.46 35.31 13.15
C GLU A 46 -24.89 34.73 13.08
N PRO A 47 -25.92 35.42 13.64
CA PRO A 47 -27.31 34.91 13.65
C PRO A 47 -27.97 34.76 12.27
N THR A 48 -27.35 35.25 11.19
CA THR A 48 -27.96 35.38 9.86
C THR A 48 -27.41 34.42 8.80
N GLU A 49 -26.33 33.69 9.09
CA GLU A 49 -25.72 32.74 8.16
C GLU A 49 -26.17 31.30 8.46
N LYS A 50 -26.59 30.56 7.42
CA LYS A 50 -27.04 29.16 7.56
C LYS A 50 -25.90 28.18 7.90
N GLN A 51 -24.64 28.62 7.86
CA GLN A 51 -23.46 27.84 8.23
C GLN A 51 -22.44 28.76 8.93
N PRO A 52 -21.84 28.34 10.08
CA PRO A 52 -20.80 29.10 10.76
C PRO A 52 -19.52 29.18 9.91
N LYS A 53 -18.89 30.36 9.86
CA LYS A 53 -17.65 30.57 9.09
C LYS A 53 -16.42 30.29 9.96
N GLN A 54 -15.51 29.45 9.47
CA GLN A 54 -14.21 29.20 10.09
C GLN A 54 -13.33 30.48 10.02
N LEU A 55 -12.81 30.92 11.16
CA LEU A 55 -12.00 32.14 11.30
C LEU A 55 -10.50 31.84 11.37
N LEU A 56 -10.11 30.90 12.22
CA LEU A 56 -8.74 30.43 12.38
C LEU A 56 -8.78 29.01 12.93
N GLU A 57 -7.89 28.17 12.43
CA GLU A 57 -7.66 26.83 12.96
C GLU A 57 -6.15 26.66 13.18
N PHE A 58 -5.76 26.13 14.34
CA PHE A 58 -4.36 25.80 14.61
C PHE A 58 -4.23 24.53 15.46
N PRO A 59 -3.21 23.70 15.18
CA PRO A 59 -2.96 22.50 15.96
C PRO A 59 -2.35 22.84 17.32
N VAL A 60 -2.73 22.08 18.34
CA VAL A 60 -2.12 22.09 19.66
C VAL A 60 -1.64 20.67 19.96
N THR A 61 -0.33 20.56 20.16
CA THR A 61 0.37 19.32 20.46
C THR A 61 0.93 19.34 21.88
N HIS A 62 1.57 18.26 22.30
CA HIS A 62 2.26 18.19 23.59
C HIS A 62 3.43 19.20 23.70
N THR A 63 4.01 19.65 22.58
CA THR A 63 5.10 20.65 22.55
C THR A 63 4.61 22.10 22.45
N THR A 64 3.39 22.37 22.00
CA THR A 64 2.86 23.74 21.83
C THR A 64 2.97 24.58 23.10
N GLU A 65 3.67 25.70 23.06
CA GLU A 65 3.81 26.56 24.25
C GLU A 65 2.46 27.16 24.63
N CYS A 66 1.98 26.82 25.83
CA CYS A 66 0.68 27.29 26.30
C CYS A 66 0.65 27.33 27.84
N SER A 67 -0.11 28.26 28.40
CA SER A 67 -0.22 28.40 29.85
C SER A 67 -1.55 28.98 30.30
N ARG A 68 -1.97 28.62 31.50
CA ARG A 68 -3.07 29.28 32.20
C ARG A 68 -2.57 30.62 32.75
N VAL A 69 -3.22 31.71 32.35
CA VAL A 69 -2.83 33.06 32.78
C VAL A 69 -3.84 33.70 33.76
N ALA A 70 -5.07 33.20 33.82
CA ALA A 70 -6.09 33.66 34.77
C ALA A 70 -7.06 32.54 35.18
N THR A 71 -8.11 32.88 35.95
CA THR A 71 -9.19 31.94 36.31
C THR A 71 -10.08 31.55 35.15
N LYS A 72 -10.10 32.36 34.07
CA LYS A 72 -10.90 32.14 32.86
C LYS A 72 -10.11 32.30 31.56
N SER A 73 -8.78 32.40 31.64
CA SER A 73 -7.97 32.73 30.47
C SER A 73 -6.77 31.81 30.28
N TYR A 74 -6.49 31.53 29.01
CA TYR A 74 -5.44 30.63 28.55
C TYR A 74 -4.67 31.30 27.41
N VAL A 75 -3.34 31.18 27.41
CA VAL A 75 -2.49 31.73 26.35
C VAL A 75 -1.85 30.61 25.55
N PHE A 76 -1.78 30.78 24.23
CA PHE A 76 -1.01 29.97 23.30
C PHE A 76 0.03 30.87 22.62
N THR A 77 1.26 30.40 22.53
CA THR A 77 2.29 31.04 21.70
C THR A 77 2.39 30.24 20.40
N LEU A 78 1.97 30.86 19.30
CA LEU A 78 2.12 30.32 17.95
C LEU A 78 3.31 31.00 17.27
N ASP A 79 3.80 30.41 16.18
CA ASP A 79 4.97 30.93 15.44
C ASP A 79 4.79 32.38 14.97
N THR A 80 3.55 32.79 14.70
CA THR A 80 3.22 34.12 14.17
C THR A 80 2.74 35.11 15.23
N GLU A 81 2.14 34.62 16.32
CA GLU A 81 1.50 35.48 17.34
C GLU A 81 1.22 34.71 18.64
N SER A 82 1.10 35.42 19.76
CA SER A 82 0.53 34.87 20.98
C SER A 82 -0.97 35.15 21.04
N ILE A 83 -1.78 34.11 21.22
CA ILE A 83 -3.23 34.18 21.32
C ILE A 83 -3.66 34.01 22.78
N LEU A 84 -4.41 34.98 23.29
CA LEU A 84 -5.06 34.95 24.59
C LEU A 84 -6.55 34.63 24.43
N LEU A 85 -6.97 33.49 24.98
CA LEU A 85 -8.36 33.07 25.07
C LEU A 85 -8.94 33.46 26.41
N THR A 86 -10.12 34.05 26.43
CA THR A 86 -10.88 34.32 27.66
C THR A 86 -12.29 33.76 27.52
N PHE A 87 -12.62 32.81 28.40
CA PHE A 87 -13.90 32.10 28.40
C PHE A 87 -14.96 32.88 29.18
N SER A 88 -16.21 32.82 28.72
CA SER A 88 -17.34 33.48 29.38
C SER A 88 -17.58 32.95 30.81
N THR A 89 -17.50 31.63 30.99
CA THR A 89 -17.71 30.96 32.28
C THR A 89 -16.45 30.25 32.81
N GLU A 90 -16.33 30.12 34.14
CA GLU A 90 -15.27 29.30 34.74
C GLU A 90 -15.45 27.80 34.44
N SER A 91 -16.68 27.34 34.24
CA SER A 91 -16.96 25.94 33.92
C SER A 91 -16.40 25.57 32.55
N ASP A 92 -16.63 26.43 31.55
CA ASP A 92 -16.11 26.26 30.19
C ASP A 92 -14.58 26.27 30.20
N PHE A 93 -13.98 27.22 30.92
CA PHE A 93 -12.54 27.27 31.12
C PHE A 93 -12.00 25.98 31.77
N ARG A 94 -12.62 25.46 32.83
CA ARG A 94 -12.18 24.21 33.48
C ARG A 94 -12.28 23.02 32.53
N GLY A 95 -13.35 22.95 31.74
CA GLY A 95 -13.53 21.93 30.71
C GLY A 95 -12.42 21.99 29.66
N PHE A 96 -12.17 23.17 29.10
CA PHE A 96 -11.09 23.41 28.14
C PHE A 96 -9.70 23.08 28.73
N HIS A 97 -9.40 23.62 29.92
CA HIS A 97 -8.13 23.41 30.60
C HIS A 97 -7.88 21.93 30.92
N SER A 98 -8.93 21.17 31.27
CA SER A 98 -8.80 19.72 31.47
C SER A 98 -8.39 19.00 30.18
N GLN A 99 -8.88 19.41 29.01
CA GLN A 99 -8.46 18.84 27.73
C GLN A 99 -7.00 19.16 27.42
N ILE A 100 -6.58 20.42 27.62
CA ILE A 100 -5.17 20.81 27.44
C ILE A 100 -4.26 20.10 28.43
N LEU A 101 -4.65 19.97 29.70
CA LEU A 101 -3.87 19.23 30.69
C LEU A 101 -3.73 17.75 30.34
N LYS A 102 -4.78 17.11 29.80
CA LYS A 102 -4.67 15.72 29.33
C LYS A 102 -3.67 15.58 28.19
N LEU A 103 -3.65 16.54 27.27
CA LEU A 103 -2.67 16.61 26.19
C LEU A 103 -1.24 16.86 26.72
N LYS A 104 -1.08 17.77 27.69
CA LYS A 104 0.23 18.18 28.23
C LYS A 104 0.83 17.21 29.23
N ASN A 105 0.01 16.62 30.09
CA ASN A 105 0.43 15.67 31.12
C ASN A 105 0.43 14.24 30.58
N GLY A 106 0.57 14.04 29.26
CA GLY A 106 0.22 12.83 28.54
C GLY A 106 0.35 11.53 29.35
N LYS A 107 -0.64 10.64 29.23
CA LYS A 107 -0.36 9.20 29.40
C LYS A 107 0.97 8.94 28.69
N GLY A 108 1.89 8.19 29.32
CA GLY A 108 3.28 8.03 28.86
C GLY A 108 3.38 7.81 27.34
N VAL A 109 4.54 8.15 26.76
CA VAL A 109 4.74 8.13 25.29
C VAL A 109 4.11 6.88 24.69
N SER A 110 3.11 7.07 23.82
CA SER A 110 2.36 5.94 23.25
C SER A 110 3.31 5.06 22.45
N ALA A 111 3.07 3.74 22.42
CA ALA A 111 3.91 2.81 21.67
C ALA A 111 4.10 3.23 20.20
N PHE A 112 3.06 3.80 19.59
CA PHE A 112 3.12 4.38 18.25
C PHE A 112 4.13 5.54 18.14
N ASN A 113 4.09 6.50 19.08
CA ASN A 113 4.97 7.67 19.05
C ASN A 113 6.42 7.30 19.42
N GLU A 114 6.65 6.26 20.23
CA GLU A 114 8.02 5.77 20.51
C GLU A 114 8.68 5.15 19.27
N ARG A 115 7.90 4.43 18.46
CA ARG A 115 8.40 3.66 17.32
C ARG A 115 8.35 4.41 15.97
N THR A 116 7.74 5.59 15.92
CA THR A 116 7.48 6.34 14.69
C THR A 116 7.96 7.79 14.78
N GLU A 117 8.67 8.26 13.76
CA GLU A 117 9.03 9.68 13.63
C GLU A 117 7.80 10.56 13.33
N ASP A 118 7.69 11.70 14.01
CA ASP A 118 6.54 12.61 13.91
C ASP A 118 6.21 13.01 12.47
N LEU A 119 7.21 13.37 11.66
CA LEU A 119 7.02 13.76 10.26
C LEU A 119 6.46 12.61 9.41
N SER A 120 6.91 11.38 9.67
CA SER A 120 6.38 10.19 8.98
C SER A 120 4.93 9.96 9.36
N ALA A 121 4.60 10.02 10.66
CA ALA A 121 3.23 9.86 11.14
C ALA A 121 2.29 10.93 10.57
N MET A 122 2.73 12.19 10.52
CA MET A 122 1.96 13.29 9.93
C MET A 122 1.62 13.02 8.47
N GLN A 123 2.63 12.72 7.66
CA GLN A 123 2.44 12.45 6.23
C GLN A 123 1.54 11.25 6.02
N TYR A 124 1.69 10.21 6.84
CA TYR A 124 0.87 9.00 6.82
C TYR A 124 -0.61 9.31 7.06
N PHE A 125 -0.96 9.96 8.18
CA PHE A 125 -2.36 10.26 8.48
C PHE A 125 -2.96 11.30 7.53
N GLN A 126 -2.18 12.26 7.05
CA GLN A 126 -2.63 13.19 6.01
C GLN A 126 -2.97 12.46 4.72
N PHE A 127 -2.12 11.53 4.28
CA PHE A 127 -2.36 10.72 3.10
C PHE A 127 -3.68 9.94 3.19
N TYR A 128 -3.93 9.25 4.31
CA TYR A 128 -5.16 8.49 4.52
C TYR A 128 -6.41 9.35 4.81
N GLY A 129 -6.22 10.62 5.14
CA GLY A 129 -7.28 11.61 5.26
C GLY A 129 -7.88 12.08 3.92
N TYR A 130 -7.27 11.76 2.78
CA TYR A 130 -7.82 12.10 1.47
C TYR A 130 -8.86 11.08 0.98
N LEU A 131 -10.05 11.56 0.58
CA LEU A 131 -11.10 10.71 0.00
C LEU A 131 -10.65 9.98 -1.27
N SER A 132 -9.76 10.58 -2.07
CA SER A 132 -9.21 9.92 -3.26
C SER A 132 -8.42 8.65 -2.92
N GLN A 133 -7.70 8.63 -1.81
CA GLN A 133 -6.98 7.43 -1.39
C GLN A 133 -7.92 6.35 -0.88
N GLN A 134 -8.94 6.74 -0.11
CA GLN A 134 -10.01 5.81 0.28
C GLN A 134 -10.73 5.24 -0.95
N GLN A 135 -10.99 6.08 -1.96
CA GLN A 135 -11.59 5.64 -3.21
C GLN A 135 -10.70 4.63 -3.95
N ASN A 136 -9.39 4.87 -4.06
CA ASN A 136 -8.46 3.92 -4.68
C ASN A 136 -8.54 2.55 -4.02
N MET A 137 -8.58 2.52 -2.68
CA MET A 137 -8.72 1.31 -1.89
C MET A 137 -10.07 0.61 -2.06
N MET A 138 -11.18 1.37 -2.10
CA MET A 138 -12.53 0.82 -2.27
C MET A 138 -12.84 0.38 -3.71
N GLN A 139 -12.16 0.95 -4.71
CA GLN A 139 -12.30 0.57 -6.11
C GLN A 139 -11.53 -0.71 -6.45
N ASP A 140 -10.58 -1.12 -5.61
CA ASP A 140 -10.03 -2.47 -5.65
C ASP A 140 -11.11 -3.48 -5.24
N TYR A 141 -11.86 -3.93 -6.25
CA TYR A 141 -12.98 -4.83 -6.06
C TYR A 141 -12.54 -6.17 -5.45
N ILE A 142 -11.36 -6.68 -5.80
CA ILE A 142 -10.86 -7.96 -5.26
C ILE A 142 -10.65 -7.82 -3.76
N ARG A 143 -10.01 -6.74 -3.31
CA ARG A 143 -9.88 -6.41 -1.89
C ARG A 143 -11.25 -6.30 -1.23
N THR A 144 -12.07 -5.31 -1.61
CA THR A 144 -13.28 -4.96 -0.87
C THR A 144 -14.30 -6.11 -0.86
N SER A 145 -14.49 -6.79 -1.99
CA SER A 145 -15.45 -7.90 -2.08
C SER A 145 -14.99 -9.15 -1.32
N THR A 146 -13.68 -9.40 -1.22
CA THR A 146 -13.16 -10.54 -0.44
C THR A 146 -13.36 -10.32 1.05
N TYR A 147 -13.12 -9.10 1.55
CA TYR A 147 -13.46 -8.72 2.92
C TYR A 147 -14.95 -8.89 3.22
N GLN A 148 -15.81 -8.34 2.35
CA GLN A 148 -17.26 -8.49 2.52
C GLN A 148 -17.67 -9.96 2.57
N ARG A 149 -17.11 -10.80 1.68
CA ARG A 149 -17.41 -12.23 1.62
C ARG A 149 -16.88 -12.98 2.84
N ALA A 150 -15.69 -12.63 3.34
CA ALA A 150 -15.14 -13.22 4.54
C ALA A 150 -16.04 -12.96 5.76
N ILE A 151 -16.51 -11.71 5.91
CA ILE A 151 -17.39 -11.29 7.00
C ILE A 151 -18.79 -11.92 6.86
N LEU A 152 -19.46 -11.73 5.72
CA LEU A 152 -20.82 -12.24 5.48
C LEU A 152 -20.89 -13.77 5.37
N GLY A 153 -19.79 -14.42 5.02
CA GLY A 153 -19.69 -15.88 5.01
C GLY A 153 -19.52 -16.51 6.39
N ASN A 154 -19.19 -15.70 7.40
CA ASN A 154 -18.95 -16.13 8.78
C ASN A 154 -19.88 -15.40 9.76
N LEU A 155 -21.18 -15.33 9.44
CA LEU A 155 -22.17 -14.58 10.22
C LEU A 155 -22.14 -14.90 11.72
N SER A 156 -21.86 -16.14 12.12
CA SER A 156 -21.79 -16.54 13.53
C SER A 156 -20.69 -15.83 14.33
N ASP A 157 -19.63 -15.36 13.65
CA ASP A 157 -18.51 -14.65 14.29
C ASP A 157 -18.82 -13.16 14.50
N PHE A 158 -19.88 -12.64 13.86
CA PHE A 158 -20.26 -11.22 13.91
C PHE A 158 -21.65 -11.00 14.53
N LYS A 159 -22.59 -11.93 14.35
CA LYS A 159 -23.97 -11.76 14.80
C LYS A 159 -24.05 -11.61 16.31
N ASP A 160 -24.70 -10.53 16.75
CA ASP A 160 -24.86 -10.14 18.15
C ASP A 160 -23.53 -9.92 18.90
N LYS A 161 -22.43 -9.73 18.15
CA LYS A 161 -21.07 -9.54 18.67
C LYS A 161 -20.63 -8.07 18.71
N ILE A 162 -19.65 -7.80 19.56
CA ILE A 162 -18.96 -6.52 19.66
C ILE A 162 -17.72 -6.59 18.78
N VAL A 163 -17.58 -5.65 17.83
CA VAL A 163 -16.51 -5.66 16.83
C VAL A 163 -15.64 -4.41 16.97
N LEU A 164 -14.33 -4.55 16.84
CA LEU A 164 -13.39 -3.45 16.69
C LEU A 164 -12.89 -3.39 15.24
N ASP A 165 -13.04 -2.25 14.58
CA ASP A 165 -12.49 -1.97 13.26
C ASP A 165 -11.28 -1.05 13.42
N VAL A 166 -10.08 -1.59 13.19
CA VAL A 166 -8.79 -0.91 13.42
C VAL A 166 -8.33 -0.21 12.14
N GLY A 167 -8.19 1.11 12.19
CA GLY A 167 -7.88 1.90 11.00
C GLY A 167 -9.05 1.90 10.04
N ALA A 168 -10.24 2.24 10.54
CA ALA A 168 -11.51 2.04 9.84
C ALA A 168 -11.60 2.81 8.51
N GLY A 169 -10.78 3.86 8.32
CA GLY A 169 -10.83 4.73 7.14
C GLY A 169 -12.23 5.29 6.95
N SER A 170 -12.84 5.02 5.80
CA SER A 170 -14.23 5.38 5.51
C SER A 170 -15.29 4.64 6.34
N GLY A 171 -14.90 3.58 7.07
CA GLY A 171 -15.79 2.71 7.85
C GLY A 171 -16.36 1.52 7.08
N ILE A 172 -15.90 1.25 5.85
CA ILE A 172 -16.48 0.24 4.96
C ILE A 172 -16.55 -1.16 5.60
N LEU A 173 -15.53 -1.59 6.35
CA LEU A 173 -15.52 -2.87 7.04
C LEU A 173 -16.52 -2.91 8.22
N SER A 174 -16.65 -1.80 8.95
CA SER A 174 -17.69 -1.62 9.97
C SER A 174 -19.10 -1.80 9.39
N PHE A 175 -19.38 -1.29 8.20
CA PHE A 175 -20.67 -1.53 7.53
C PHE A 175 -20.89 -3.02 7.22
N PHE A 176 -19.86 -3.74 6.77
CA PHE A 176 -19.95 -5.18 6.52
C PHE A 176 -20.19 -5.97 7.81
N ALA A 177 -19.55 -5.59 8.92
CA ALA A 177 -19.78 -6.20 10.23
C ALA A 177 -21.24 -6.01 10.68
N VAL A 178 -21.81 -4.81 10.51
CA VAL A 178 -23.24 -4.58 10.81
C VAL A 178 -24.16 -5.35 9.87
N GLN A 179 -23.83 -5.47 8.58
CA GLN A 179 -24.56 -6.33 7.63
C GLN A 179 -24.53 -7.80 8.06
N ALA A 180 -23.44 -8.27 8.67
CA ALA A 180 -23.35 -9.62 9.25
C ALA A 180 -24.09 -9.78 10.59
N GLY A 181 -24.68 -8.70 11.12
CA GLY A 181 -25.48 -8.70 12.34
C GLY A 181 -24.74 -8.29 13.60
N ALA A 182 -23.60 -7.59 13.50
CA ALA A 182 -22.90 -7.04 14.67
C ALA A 182 -23.85 -6.23 15.57
N LYS A 183 -23.71 -6.44 16.88
CA LYS A 183 -24.46 -5.71 17.91
C LYS A 183 -24.00 -4.26 17.95
N ILE A 184 -22.67 -4.08 17.97
CA ILE A 184 -22.01 -2.77 17.96
C ILE A 184 -20.63 -2.91 17.32
N VAL A 185 -20.18 -1.87 16.63
CA VAL A 185 -18.85 -1.77 16.04
C VAL A 185 -18.18 -0.50 16.53
N TYR A 186 -17.00 -0.62 17.11
CA TYR A 186 -16.11 0.51 17.40
C TYR A 186 -15.18 0.72 16.21
N ALA A 187 -15.42 1.77 15.45
CA ALA A 187 -14.65 2.11 14.25
C ALA A 187 -13.57 3.13 14.62
N VAL A 188 -12.33 2.69 14.80
CA VAL A 188 -11.22 3.54 15.25
C VAL A 188 -10.42 4.02 14.05
N GLU A 189 -10.32 5.33 13.90
CA GLU A 189 -9.61 5.97 12.78
C GLU A 189 -8.77 7.15 13.28
N ALA A 190 -7.48 7.14 12.95
CA ALA A 190 -6.51 8.11 13.46
C ALA A 190 -6.32 9.32 12.54
N SER A 191 -6.83 9.31 11.31
CA SER A 191 -6.84 10.46 10.41
C SER A 191 -8.16 11.23 10.50
N ASN A 192 -8.21 12.38 9.80
CA ASN A 192 -9.44 13.16 9.64
C ASN A 192 -10.54 12.43 8.86
N MET A 193 -10.24 11.26 8.27
CA MET A 193 -11.25 10.40 7.66
C MET A 193 -12.32 9.93 8.65
N ALA A 194 -12.02 9.93 9.96
CA ALA A 194 -12.99 9.66 11.02
C ALA A 194 -14.25 10.54 10.89
N ASN A 195 -14.10 11.82 10.52
CA ASN A 195 -15.23 12.73 10.32
C ASN A 195 -16.10 12.29 9.13
N HIS A 196 -15.49 11.83 8.04
CA HIS A 196 -16.22 11.30 6.88
C HIS A 196 -16.90 9.96 7.18
N ALA A 197 -16.26 9.09 7.96
CA ALA A 197 -16.87 7.86 8.44
C ALA A 197 -18.12 8.16 9.30
N GLU A 198 -18.04 9.12 10.22
CA GLU A 198 -19.18 9.54 11.04
C GLU A 198 -20.34 10.07 10.19
N LEU A 199 -20.04 10.87 9.16
CA LEU A 199 -21.04 11.32 8.18
C LEU A 199 -21.70 10.16 7.43
N LEU A 200 -20.92 9.17 6.98
CA LEU A 200 -21.44 7.98 6.30
C LEU A 200 -22.32 7.13 7.24
N VAL A 201 -21.90 6.95 8.49
CA VAL A 201 -22.67 6.21 9.50
C VAL A 201 -24.02 6.87 9.73
N ALA A 202 -24.05 8.19 9.89
CA ALA A 202 -25.29 8.95 10.09
C ALA A 202 -26.20 8.87 8.85
N ALA A 203 -25.65 9.05 7.65
CA ALA A 203 -26.39 8.98 6.39
C ALA A 203 -27.02 7.61 6.13
N ASN A 204 -26.44 6.53 6.66
CA ASN A 204 -26.95 5.17 6.55
C ASN A 204 -27.82 4.74 7.74
N ASN A 205 -28.15 5.65 8.66
CA ASN A 205 -28.97 5.39 9.86
C ASN A 205 -28.41 4.26 10.74
N LEU A 206 -27.08 4.23 10.94
CA LEU A 206 -26.41 3.21 11.75
C LEU A 206 -25.67 3.78 12.98
N SER A 207 -25.99 5.01 13.39
CA SER A 207 -25.37 5.68 14.53
C SER A 207 -25.61 4.98 15.88
N ASP A 208 -26.59 4.10 15.97
CA ASP A 208 -26.86 3.24 17.14
C ASP A 208 -25.98 1.98 17.16
N LYS A 209 -25.35 1.62 16.02
CA LYS A 209 -24.56 0.40 15.86
C LYS A 209 -23.09 0.63 15.57
N ILE A 210 -22.72 1.74 14.91
CA ILE A 210 -21.32 2.06 14.58
C ILE A 210 -20.92 3.31 15.36
N VAL A 211 -19.95 3.15 16.26
CA VAL A 211 -19.38 4.24 17.05
C VAL A 211 -18.02 4.58 16.50
N VAL A 212 -17.90 5.72 15.82
CA VAL A 212 -16.64 6.21 15.29
C VAL A 212 -15.81 6.85 16.40
N ILE A 213 -14.57 6.40 16.58
CA ILE A 213 -13.63 6.90 17.58
C ILE A 213 -12.42 7.46 16.84
N ALA A 214 -12.29 8.78 16.82
CA ALA A 214 -11.12 9.45 16.27
C ALA A 214 -9.94 9.31 17.25
N GLY A 215 -8.88 8.62 16.84
CA GLY A 215 -7.75 8.30 17.71
C GLY A 215 -6.85 7.17 17.21
N LYS A 216 -5.64 7.10 17.76
CA LYS A 216 -4.72 5.95 17.58
C LYS A 216 -5.09 4.83 18.55
N ILE A 217 -5.01 3.58 18.10
CA ILE A 217 -5.30 2.37 18.91
C ILE A 217 -4.46 2.32 20.19
N GLU A 218 -3.23 2.80 20.14
CA GLU A 218 -2.30 2.82 21.26
C GLU A 218 -2.70 3.84 22.35
N GLU A 219 -3.54 4.82 22.02
CA GLU A 219 -3.85 5.99 22.87
C GLU A 219 -5.30 6.00 23.39
N ILE A 220 -6.23 5.40 22.64
CA ILE A 220 -7.65 5.35 23.00
C ILE A 220 -7.95 4.30 24.09
N GLU A 221 -9.14 4.39 24.67
CA GLU A 221 -9.73 3.39 25.55
C GLU A 221 -11.09 2.99 25.00
N LEU A 222 -11.39 1.69 25.01
CA LEU A 222 -12.72 1.17 24.69
C LEU A 222 -13.53 0.95 25.98
N PRO A 223 -14.87 1.09 25.92
CA PRO A 223 -15.72 0.91 27.10
C PRO A 223 -15.90 -0.56 27.51
N GLU A 224 -15.66 -1.51 26.60
CA GLU A 224 -15.81 -2.95 26.80
C GLU A 224 -14.87 -3.72 25.86
N ASP A 225 -14.56 -4.98 26.21
CA ASP A 225 -13.80 -5.89 25.36
C ASP A 225 -14.63 -6.34 24.14
N VAL A 226 -13.94 -6.78 23.08
CA VAL A 226 -14.55 -7.11 21.79
C VAL A 226 -14.42 -8.60 21.45
N ASP A 227 -15.42 -9.14 20.76
CA ASP A 227 -15.44 -10.53 20.29
C ASP A 227 -14.61 -10.73 19.02
N CYS A 228 -14.51 -9.69 18.18
CA CYS A 228 -13.81 -9.76 16.90
C CYS A 228 -13.08 -8.45 16.58
N ILE A 229 -11.86 -8.54 16.07
CA ILE A 229 -11.11 -7.41 15.50
C ILE A 229 -11.03 -7.59 13.99
N VAL A 230 -11.54 -6.62 13.25
CA VAL A 230 -11.38 -6.51 11.80
C VAL A 230 -10.40 -5.38 11.47
N SER A 231 -9.60 -5.57 10.43
CA SER A 231 -8.73 -4.52 9.90
C SER A 231 -8.28 -4.86 8.49
N GLU A 232 -7.78 -3.84 7.78
CA GLU A 232 -6.96 -4.01 6.60
C GLU A 232 -5.59 -3.38 6.88
N PRO A 233 -4.66 -4.14 7.51
CA PRO A 233 -3.36 -3.64 7.93
C PRO A 233 -2.22 -3.97 6.96
N MET A 234 -2.51 -4.47 5.74
CA MET A 234 -1.48 -5.01 4.85
C MET A 234 -0.88 -3.91 3.97
N GLY A 235 0.45 -3.76 4.04
CA GLY A 235 1.21 -2.95 3.10
C GLY A 235 1.89 -3.79 2.01
N TYR A 236 2.74 -3.14 1.21
CA TYR A 236 3.69 -3.84 0.34
C TYR A 236 4.51 -4.87 1.13
N MET A 237 4.75 -6.04 0.51
CA MET A 237 5.40 -7.18 1.18
C MET A 237 4.72 -7.57 2.50
N LEU A 238 3.40 -7.40 2.64
CA LEU A 238 2.59 -7.61 3.85
C LEU A 238 2.87 -6.61 4.99
N TYR A 239 4.13 -6.26 5.23
CA TYR A 239 4.59 -5.57 6.44
C TYR A 239 4.77 -4.05 6.30
N ASN A 240 4.90 -3.50 5.08
CA ASN A 240 5.11 -2.05 4.93
C ASN A 240 4.02 -1.25 5.65
N GLU A 241 4.33 0.00 6.04
CA GLU A 241 3.49 0.88 6.88
C GLU A 241 3.44 0.51 8.36
N ARG A 242 3.93 -0.68 8.74
CA ARG A 242 3.96 -1.18 10.13
C ARG A 242 2.58 -1.17 10.81
N MET A 243 1.49 -1.17 10.03
CA MET A 243 0.12 -1.16 10.55
C MET A 243 -0.24 -2.49 11.25
N LEU A 244 0.41 -3.60 10.88
CA LEU A 244 0.27 -4.87 11.58
C LEU A 244 0.63 -4.78 13.07
N GLU A 245 1.59 -3.93 13.47
CA GLU A 245 1.90 -3.72 14.88
C GLU A 245 0.71 -3.09 15.62
N THR A 246 0.03 -2.13 14.99
CA THR A 246 -1.21 -1.50 15.51
C THR A 246 -2.34 -2.54 15.61
N TYR A 247 -2.43 -3.42 14.61
CA TYR A 247 -3.42 -4.50 14.58
C TYR A 247 -3.20 -5.53 15.71
N LEU A 248 -1.95 -5.94 15.96
CA LEU A 248 -1.60 -6.82 17.07
C LEU A 248 -1.80 -6.13 18.43
N HIS A 249 -1.50 -4.84 18.53
CA HIS A 249 -1.69 -4.05 19.75
C HIS A 249 -3.17 -3.99 20.17
N ALA A 250 -4.09 -3.96 19.20
CA ALA A 250 -5.53 -3.94 19.45
C ALA A 250 -6.04 -5.19 20.18
N LYS A 251 -5.28 -6.31 20.18
CA LYS A 251 -5.62 -7.55 20.90
C LYS A 251 -5.76 -7.37 22.41
N LYS A 252 -5.27 -6.26 22.98
CA LYS A 252 -5.49 -5.92 24.40
C LYS A 252 -6.98 -5.84 24.79
N TRP A 253 -7.88 -5.63 23.83
CA TRP A 253 -9.34 -5.68 24.04
C TRP A 253 -10.00 -6.95 23.51
N LEU A 254 -9.25 -7.88 22.92
CA LEU A 254 -9.84 -9.10 22.35
C LEU A 254 -10.13 -10.09 23.48
N VAL A 255 -11.39 -10.52 23.60
CA VAL A 255 -11.76 -11.57 24.57
C VAL A 255 -11.01 -12.87 24.28
N PRO A 256 -10.76 -13.72 25.30
CA PRO A 256 -10.21 -15.05 25.08
C PRO A 256 -11.05 -15.86 24.09
N GLY A 257 -10.41 -16.36 23.02
CA GLY A 257 -11.09 -17.08 21.94
C GLY A 257 -11.82 -16.18 20.92
N GLY A 258 -11.72 -14.86 21.05
CA GLY A 258 -12.19 -13.91 20.04
C GLY A 258 -11.48 -14.08 18.69
N ARG A 259 -12.01 -13.47 17.64
CA ARG A 259 -11.55 -13.68 16.25
C ARG A 259 -10.80 -12.47 15.70
N MET A 260 -9.83 -12.73 14.82
CA MET A 260 -9.12 -11.69 14.06
C MET A 260 -9.34 -11.91 12.57
N PHE A 261 -9.75 -10.86 11.87
CA PHE A 261 -10.01 -10.85 10.43
C PHE A 261 -9.19 -9.72 9.78
N PRO A 262 -8.10 -10.04 9.05
CA PRO A 262 -7.56 -11.37 8.76
C PRO A 262 -6.98 -12.08 10.00
N SER A 263 -6.92 -13.41 9.96
CA SER A 263 -6.40 -14.24 11.06
C SER A 263 -4.92 -14.55 10.89
N ARG A 264 -4.44 -14.59 9.65
CA ARG A 264 -3.09 -15.03 9.29
C ARG A 264 -2.63 -14.36 7.99
N GLY A 265 -1.33 -14.06 7.90
CA GLY A 265 -0.66 -13.62 6.67
C GLY A 265 0.46 -14.56 6.26
N ASP A 266 0.54 -14.86 4.97
CA ASP A 266 1.53 -15.71 4.33
C ASP A 266 2.34 -14.86 3.36
N LEU A 267 3.61 -14.55 3.68
CA LEU A 267 4.55 -13.92 2.75
C LEU A 267 5.22 -15.00 1.90
N HIS A 268 5.09 -14.88 0.59
CA HIS A 268 5.73 -15.75 -0.39
C HIS A 268 6.95 -15.06 -1.01
N ILE A 269 8.02 -15.84 -1.18
CA ILE A 269 9.32 -15.36 -1.68
C ILE A 269 9.81 -16.33 -2.75
N ALA A 270 10.16 -15.85 -3.94
CA ALA A 270 10.72 -16.70 -5.00
C ALA A 270 11.87 -16.00 -5.76
N PRO A 271 12.95 -16.71 -6.13
CA PRO A 271 13.99 -16.14 -6.98
C PRO A 271 13.47 -15.93 -8.41
N PHE A 272 13.88 -14.85 -9.07
CA PHE A 272 13.44 -14.54 -10.42
C PHE A 272 14.58 -14.20 -11.38
N SER A 273 14.31 -14.38 -12.67
CA SER A 273 15.18 -13.94 -13.77
C SER A 273 14.51 -12.87 -14.62
N ASP A 274 14.99 -11.62 -14.53
CA ASP A 274 14.53 -10.51 -15.38
C ASP A 274 15.70 -9.56 -15.70
N GLU A 275 16.42 -9.89 -16.77
CA GLU A 275 17.55 -9.11 -17.29
C GLU A 275 17.12 -7.68 -17.69
N THR A 276 15.88 -7.53 -18.20
CA THR A 276 15.40 -6.23 -18.67
C THR A 276 15.23 -5.26 -17.50
N LEU A 277 14.65 -5.73 -16.39
CA LEU A 277 14.51 -4.94 -15.18
C LEU A 277 15.88 -4.57 -14.58
N TYR A 278 16.80 -5.52 -14.51
CA TYR A 278 18.15 -5.29 -13.99
C TYR A 278 18.89 -4.21 -14.80
N MET A 279 18.87 -4.35 -16.14
CA MET A 279 19.48 -3.38 -17.04
C MET A 279 18.79 -2.02 -17.04
N GLU A 280 17.48 -1.95 -16.78
CA GLU A 280 16.76 -0.68 -16.62
C GLU A 280 17.34 0.15 -15.46
N GLN A 281 17.53 -0.46 -14.27
CA GLN A 281 18.09 0.26 -13.12
C GLN A 281 19.55 0.68 -13.36
N PHE A 282 20.34 -0.21 -13.97
CA PHE A 282 21.71 0.11 -14.35
C PHE A 282 21.78 1.27 -15.36
N ASN A 283 20.87 1.30 -16.33
CA ASN A 283 20.80 2.36 -17.34
C ASN A 283 20.38 3.72 -16.76
N LYS A 284 19.50 3.76 -15.75
CA LYS A 284 19.21 5.01 -15.03
C LYS A 284 20.47 5.56 -14.36
N ALA A 285 21.25 4.69 -13.73
CA ALA A 285 22.51 5.09 -13.10
C ALA A 285 23.56 5.59 -14.11
N ASN A 286 23.53 5.12 -15.36
CA ASN A 286 24.45 5.56 -16.40
C ASN A 286 24.30 7.04 -16.79
N PHE A 287 23.19 7.70 -16.44
CA PHE A 287 23.09 9.17 -16.53
C PHE A 287 24.27 9.84 -15.80
N TRP A 288 24.67 9.32 -14.64
CA TRP A 288 25.75 9.86 -13.84
C TRP A 288 27.14 9.55 -14.40
N TYR A 289 27.27 8.73 -15.44
CA TYR A 289 28.57 8.42 -16.05
C TYR A 289 29.04 9.46 -17.09
N GLN A 290 28.34 10.58 -17.20
CA GLN A 290 28.67 11.66 -18.12
C GLN A 290 29.86 12.49 -17.61
N THR A 291 30.92 12.58 -18.41
CA THR A 291 32.14 13.34 -18.07
C THR A 291 32.07 14.84 -18.41
N CYS A 292 31.00 15.30 -19.07
CA CYS A 292 30.84 16.69 -19.49
C CYS A 292 29.35 17.09 -19.60
N PHE A 293 28.55 16.79 -18.57
CA PHE A 293 27.16 17.25 -18.50
C PHE A 293 27.14 18.76 -18.24
N HIS A 294 26.80 19.55 -19.27
CA HIS A 294 26.90 21.02 -19.23
C HIS A 294 28.27 21.55 -18.75
N GLY A 295 29.36 20.84 -19.11
CA GLY A 295 30.72 21.21 -18.69
C GLY A 295 31.15 20.67 -17.32
N VAL A 296 30.35 19.80 -16.69
CA VAL A 296 30.64 19.19 -15.37
C VAL A 296 30.76 17.67 -15.51
N ASP A 297 31.78 17.09 -14.87
CA ASP A 297 31.94 15.64 -14.76
C ASP A 297 31.12 15.09 -13.59
N LEU A 298 30.11 14.26 -13.90
CA LEU A 298 29.21 13.64 -12.92
C LEU A 298 29.69 12.25 -12.46
N SER A 299 30.72 11.69 -13.11
CA SER A 299 31.10 10.27 -12.98
C SER A 299 31.48 9.84 -11.57
N SER A 300 31.90 10.79 -10.72
CA SER A 300 32.18 10.57 -9.30
C SER A 300 30.97 10.10 -8.49
N LEU A 301 29.74 10.39 -8.93
CA LEU A 301 28.50 10.01 -8.26
C LEU A 301 27.87 8.72 -8.79
N ARG A 302 28.41 8.12 -9.85
CA ARG A 302 27.83 6.91 -10.48
C ARG A 302 27.63 5.77 -9.49
N ASN A 303 28.63 5.45 -8.67
CA ASN A 303 28.54 4.33 -7.74
C ASN A 303 27.49 4.57 -6.64
N SER A 304 27.34 5.82 -6.19
CA SER A 304 26.29 6.20 -5.25
C SER A 304 24.91 6.06 -5.89
N ALA A 305 24.75 6.49 -7.14
CA ALA A 305 23.50 6.34 -7.88
C ALA A 305 23.12 4.87 -8.13
N ILE A 306 24.07 4.01 -8.51
CA ILE A 306 23.82 2.56 -8.63
C ILE A 306 23.28 2.01 -7.32
N LYS A 307 23.96 2.29 -6.19
CA LYS A 307 23.48 1.86 -4.88
C LYS A 307 22.07 2.38 -4.60
N GLU A 308 21.79 3.65 -4.87
CA GLU A 308 20.47 4.22 -4.65
C GLU A 308 19.37 3.49 -5.44
N TYR A 309 19.54 3.31 -6.75
CA TYR A 309 18.55 2.62 -7.59
C TYR A 309 18.36 1.15 -7.19
N PHE A 310 19.43 0.43 -6.85
CA PHE A 310 19.35 -0.97 -6.43
C PHE A 310 18.76 -1.15 -5.02
N ARG A 311 18.72 -0.08 -4.21
CA ARG A 311 18.06 -0.09 -2.90
C ARG A 311 16.55 0.14 -2.98
N GLN A 312 15.99 0.44 -4.14
CA GLN A 312 14.55 0.62 -4.33
C GLN A 312 13.88 -0.73 -4.62
N PRO A 313 12.94 -1.20 -3.79
CA PRO A 313 12.07 -2.30 -4.18
C PRO A 313 11.19 -1.87 -5.36
N ILE A 314 11.01 -2.77 -6.32
CA ILE A 314 10.24 -2.50 -7.53
C ILE A 314 8.81 -2.98 -7.31
N VAL A 315 7.84 -2.07 -7.39
CA VAL A 315 6.41 -2.39 -7.27
C VAL A 315 5.80 -2.44 -8.68
N ASP A 316 5.52 -3.66 -9.14
CA ASP A 316 4.81 -3.94 -10.38
C ASP A 316 4.28 -5.37 -10.39
N THR A 317 3.75 -5.81 -11.54
CA THR A 317 3.36 -7.20 -11.75
C THR A 317 4.24 -7.85 -12.80
N PHE A 318 4.33 -9.17 -12.77
CA PHE A 318 5.18 -9.96 -13.64
C PHE A 318 4.54 -11.30 -13.97
N ASP A 319 5.02 -11.91 -15.06
CA ASP A 319 4.60 -13.27 -15.43
C ASP A 319 5.29 -14.30 -14.52
N ILE A 320 4.52 -15.19 -13.90
CA ILE A 320 5.05 -16.20 -12.96
C ILE A 320 6.19 -17.05 -13.55
N ARG A 321 6.29 -17.19 -14.88
CA ARG A 321 7.36 -17.95 -15.55
C ARG A 321 8.75 -17.37 -15.33
N ILE A 322 8.89 -16.13 -14.87
CA ILE A 322 10.21 -15.59 -14.50
C ILE A 322 10.74 -16.18 -13.19
N CYS A 323 9.89 -16.80 -12.36
CA CYS A 323 10.29 -17.42 -11.12
C CYS A 323 11.10 -18.70 -11.40
N MET A 324 12.32 -18.75 -10.88
CA MET A 324 13.27 -19.85 -11.13
C MET A 324 13.08 -21.04 -10.19
N ALA A 325 12.28 -20.88 -9.13
CA ALA A 325 11.97 -21.91 -8.16
C ALA A 325 10.58 -21.70 -7.57
N LYS A 326 10.07 -22.70 -6.84
CA LYS A 326 8.87 -22.55 -6.02
C LYS A 326 9.10 -21.51 -4.93
N SER A 327 8.04 -20.82 -4.55
CA SER A 327 8.13 -19.86 -3.45
C SER A 327 8.35 -20.55 -2.10
N VAL A 328 9.22 -19.98 -1.28
CA VAL A 328 9.24 -20.22 0.17
C VAL A 328 8.12 -19.40 0.79
N ARG A 329 7.48 -19.95 1.83
CA ARG A 329 6.37 -19.32 2.55
C ARG A 329 6.76 -19.04 3.99
N HIS A 330 6.64 -17.80 4.40
CA HIS A 330 6.74 -17.36 5.79
C HIS A 330 5.37 -16.98 6.32
N VAL A 331 5.02 -17.44 7.51
CA VAL A 331 3.66 -17.38 8.05
C VAL A 331 3.65 -16.58 9.35
N VAL A 332 2.73 -15.64 9.46
CA VAL A 332 2.42 -14.94 10.72
C VAL A 332 0.97 -15.20 11.08
N ASP A 333 0.77 -15.84 12.23
CA ASP A 333 -0.55 -16.00 12.83
C ASP A 333 -0.82 -14.78 13.73
N PHE A 334 -1.75 -13.91 13.30
CA PHE A 334 -2.04 -12.68 14.01
C PHE A 334 -2.69 -12.92 15.37
N GLN A 335 -3.35 -14.07 15.55
CA GLN A 335 -3.96 -14.44 16.81
C GLN A 335 -2.90 -14.64 17.89
N THR A 336 -1.77 -15.26 17.55
CA THR A 336 -0.70 -15.59 18.51
C THR A 336 0.50 -14.65 18.49
N ALA A 337 0.80 -14.00 17.36
CA ALA A 337 1.99 -13.14 17.23
C ALA A 337 1.97 -11.94 18.17
N ASP A 338 3.11 -11.59 18.74
CA ASP A 338 3.29 -10.36 19.51
C ASP A 338 3.72 -9.19 18.61
N GLU A 339 3.47 -7.96 19.05
CA GLU A 339 3.94 -6.75 18.36
C GLU A 339 5.46 -6.80 18.11
N THR A 340 6.22 -7.29 19.10
CA THR A 340 7.68 -7.35 19.04
C THR A 340 8.22 -8.37 18.02
N ASP A 341 7.43 -9.37 17.63
CA ASP A 341 7.80 -10.34 16.60
C ASP A 341 7.97 -9.67 15.23
N LEU A 342 7.32 -8.51 15.02
CA LEU A 342 7.36 -7.76 13.78
C LEU A 342 8.51 -6.76 13.70
N HIS A 343 9.27 -6.53 14.78
CA HIS A 343 10.37 -5.56 14.77
C HIS A 343 11.59 -6.05 13.98
N LYS A 344 11.85 -7.35 14.01
CA LYS A 344 12.91 -8.00 13.23
C LYS A 344 12.43 -9.37 12.77
N ILE A 345 12.15 -9.48 11.49
CA ILE A 345 11.66 -10.72 10.87
C ILE A 345 12.81 -11.35 10.11
N GLU A 346 13.22 -12.55 10.52
CA GLU A 346 14.25 -13.33 9.84
C GLU A 346 13.62 -14.55 9.15
N ILE A 347 13.84 -14.68 7.85
CA ILE A 347 13.26 -15.73 7.02
C ILE A 347 14.41 -16.48 6.33
N ASP A 348 14.64 -17.72 6.74
CA ASP A 348 15.54 -18.62 6.02
C ASP A 348 14.88 -19.07 4.71
N VAL A 349 15.63 -19.00 3.61
CA VAL A 349 15.13 -19.35 2.28
C VAL A 349 16.01 -20.40 1.63
N ASP A 350 15.38 -21.48 1.13
CA ASP A 350 16.03 -22.58 0.42
C ASP A 350 15.27 -22.87 -0.87
N PHE A 351 15.90 -22.57 -2.00
CA PHE A 351 15.30 -22.70 -3.33
C PHE A 351 15.99 -23.80 -4.14
N HIS A 352 15.23 -24.83 -4.51
CA HIS A 352 15.66 -25.79 -5.53
C HIS A 352 15.36 -25.21 -6.91
N ILE A 353 16.42 -24.86 -7.64
CA ILE A 353 16.32 -24.19 -8.93
C ILE A 353 15.73 -25.14 -9.97
N LEU A 354 14.62 -24.74 -10.58
CA LEU A 354 13.90 -25.53 -11.58
C LEU A 354 14.48 -25.30 -12.99
N GLU A 355 14.87 -24.06 -13.30
CA GLU A 355 15.39 -23.66 -14.60
C GLU A 355 16.76 -22.97 -14.48
N SER A 356 17.67 -23.30 -15.40
CA SER A 356 19.01 -22.67 -15.39
C SER A 356 18.92 -21.25 -15.94
N GLY A 357 19.58 -20.30 -15.27
CA GLY A 357 19.57 -18.90 -15.68
C GLY A 357 20.26 -17.99 -14.67
N THR A 358 20.15 -16.68 -14.90
CA THR A 358 20.68 -15.67 -13.98
C THR A 358 19.58 -15.26 -13.01
N CYS A 359 19.79 -15.51 -11.71
CA CYS A 359 18.97 -15.01 -10.62
C CYS A 359 19.30 -13.53 -10.38
N HIS A 360 18.33 -12.67 -10.67
CA HIS A 360 18.49 -11.22 -10.56
C HIS A 360 18.01 -10.68 -9.20
N GLY A 361 17.26 -11.46 -8.43
CA GLY A 361 16.60 -10.98 -7.22
C GLY A 361 15.58 -11.96 -6.65
N LEU A 362 14.87 -11.47 -5.63
CA LEU A 362 13.72 -12.15 -5.03
C LEU A 362 12.43 -11.36 -5.30
N ALA A 363 11.38 -12.08 -5.67
CA ALA A 363 10.03 -11.58 -5.83
C ALA A 363 9.20 -11.94 -4.60
N PHE A 364 8.31 -11.04 -4.21
CA PHE A 364 7.51 -11.09 -3.01
C PHE A 364 6.05 -10.81 -3.31
N TRP A 365 5.17 -11.60 -2.71
CA TRP A 365 3.72 -11.38 -2.66
C TRP A 365 3.18 -11.97 -1.37
N PHE A 366 1.93 -11.70 -1.04
CA PHE A 366 1.33 -12.23 0.17
C PHE A 366 -0.10 -12.72 -0.05
N ASP A 367 -0.50 -13.68 0.79
CA ASP A 367 -1.87 -14.11 0.97
C ASP A 367 -2.30 -13.83 2.41
N VAL A 368 -3.56 -13.45 2.64
CA VAL A 368 -4.13 -13.39 3.98
C VAL A 368 -5.36 -14.29 4.08
N ALA A 369 -5.48 -15.00 5.19
CA ALA A 369 -6.59 -15.89 5.47
C ALA A 369 -7.52 -15.29 6.52
N PHE A 370 -8.82 -15.35 6.24
CA PHE A 370 -9.90 -15.10 7.19
C PHE A 370 -10.42 -16.44 7.68
N ILE A 371 -9.94 -16.90 8.82
CA ILE A 371 -10.26 -18.22 9.39
C ILE A 371 -11.47 -18.05 10.32
N GLY A 372 -12.66 -18.04 9.73
CA GLY A 372 -13.90 -17.97 10.48
C GLY A 372 -14.43 -19.34 10.92
N SER A 373 -15.48 -19.32 11.74
CA SER A 373 -16.09 -20.52 12.30
C SER A 373 -16.91 -21.32 11.28
N THR A 374 -17.36 -20.69 10.18
CA THR A 374 -18.15 -21.34 9.12
C THR A 374 -17.29 -21.69 7.91
N GLN A 375 -16.48 -20.75 7.44
CA GLN A 375 -15.63 -20.93 6.27
C GLN A 375 -14.32 -20.14 6.38
N GLN A 376 -13.31 -20.67 5.70
CA GLN A 376 -12.05 -19.97 5.47
C GLN A 376 -12.08 -19.28 4.10
N VAL A 377 -11.72 -18.00 4.08
CA VAL A 377 -11.64 -17.19 2.85
C VAL A 377 -10.23 -16.65 2.71
N TRP A 378 -9.71 -16.60 1.47
CA TRP A 378 -8.38 -16.07 1.18
C TRP A 378 -8.45 -14.84 0.29
N LEU A 379 -7.67 -13.83 0.65
CA LEU A 379 -7.28 -12.72 -0.24
C LEU A 379 -5.83 -12.94 -0.64
N SER A 380 -5.56 -13.05 -1.94
CA SER A 380 -4.23 -13.31 -2.47
C SER A 380 -3.78 -12.18 -3.38
N THR A 381 -2.48 -11.86 -3.29
CA THR A 381 -1.79 -10.92 -4.17
C THR A 381 -0.78 -11.64 -5.07
N ALA A 382 -0.91 -12.96 -5.21
CA ALA A 382 -0.02 -13.76 -6.03
C ALA A 382 -0.03 -13.28 -7.49
N PRO A 383 1.11 -13.35 -8.21
CA PRO A 383 1.17 -13.01 -9.63
C PRO A 383 0.36 -13.96 -10.53
N THR A 384 -0.16 -15.05 -9.97
CA THR A 384 -1.09 -15.97 -10.63
C THR A 384 -2.55 -15.55 -10.47
N GLU A 385 -2.87 -14.62 -9.57
CA GLU A 385 -4.23 -14.17 -9.26
C GLU A 385 -4.55 -12.81 -9.91
N PRO A 386 -5.84 -12.42 -9.95
CA PRO A 386 -6.23 -11.08 -10.38
C PRO A 386 -5.46 -9.97 -9.68
N LEU A 387 -5.05 -8.96 -10.45
CA LEU A 387 -4.24 -7.87 -9.93
C LEU A 387 -4.99 -7.04 -8.88
N THR A 388 -4.32 -6.81 -7.76
CA THR A 388 -4.74 -5.90 -6.68
C THR A 388 -3.86 -4.64 -6.66
N HIS A 389 -4.28 -3.60 -5.96
CA HIS A 389 -3.48 -2.36 -5.82
C HIS A 389 -2.13 -2.55 -5.10
N TRP A 390 -1.93 -3.66 -4.39
CA TRP A 390 -0.63 -4.00 -3.80
C TRP A 390 0.42 -4.46 -4.82
N TYR A 391 -0.01 -4.87 -6.02
CA TYR A 391 0.85 -5.52 -7.01
C TYR A 391 1.69 -6.64 -6.38
N GLN A 392 2.91 -6.84 -6.89
CA GLN A 392 3.96 -7.64 -6.26
C GLN A 392 5.20 -6.76 -6.07
N VAL A 393 6.16 -7.23 -5.28
CA VAL A 393 7.41 -6.50 -5.02
C VAL A 393 8.60 -7.32 -5.47
N ARG A 394 9.55 -6.71 -6.16
CA ARG A 394 10.80 -7.36 -6.60
C ARG A 394 12.01 -6.61 -6.05
N CYS A 395 12.87 -7.33 -5.37
CA CYS A 395 14.12 -6.81 -4.82
C CYS A 395 15.29 -7.38 -5.61
N LEU A 396 16.06 -6.51 -6.27
CA LEU A 396 17.22 -6.89 -7.07
C LEU A 396 18.42 -7.22 -6.16
N LEU A 397 19.24 -8.17 -6.58
CA LEU A 397 20.60 -8.33 -6.07
C LEU A 397 21.53 -7.29 -6.71
N GLU A 398 22.56 -6.84 -5.99
CA GLU A 398 23.58 -5.99 -6.61
C GLU A 398 24.34 -6.77 -7.69
N ASN A 399 24.73 -8.01 -7.37
CA ASN A 399 25.43 -8.92 -8.27
C ASN A 399 24.53 -10.15 -8.55
N PRO A 400 24.00 -10.31 -9.76
CA PRO A 400 23.18 -11.47 -10.10
C PRO A 400 23.95 -12.79 -9.96
N LEU A 401 23.24 -13.87 -9.61
CA LEU A 401 23.82 -15.20 -9.41
C LEU A 401 23.46 -16.11 -10.57
N PHE A 402 24.45 -16.72 -11.23
CA PHE A 402 24.17 -17.73 -12.25
C PHE A 402 23.86 -19.08 -11.60
N CYS A 403 22.64 -19.56 -11.79
CA CYS A 403 22.13 -20.79 -11.19
C CYS A 403 21.83 -21.84 -12.27
N LYS A 404 22.16 -23.09 -12.00
CA LYS A 404 21.78 -24.25 -12.83
C LYS A 404 20.59 -24.97 -12.21
N SER A 405 19.75 -25.54 -13.07
CA SER A 405 18.66 -26.43 -12.66
C SER A 405 19.20 -27.56 -11.77
N GLY A 406 18.48 -27.84 -10.68
CA GLY A 406 18.84 -28.80 -9.64
C GLY A 406 19.77 -28.28 -8.55
N GLN A 407 20.35 -27.08 -8.68
CA GLN A 407 21.16 -26.49 -7.60
C GLN A 407 20.28 -25.93 -6.48
N LEU A 408 20.86 -25.87 -5.28
CA LEU A 408 20.28 -25.25 -4.10
C LEU A 408 20.81 -23.81 -3.95
N LEU A 409 19.90 -22.84 -4.04
CA LEU A 409 20.14 -21.45 -3.71
C LEU A 409 19.58 -21.20 -2.31
N SER A 410 20.45 -21.02 -1.32
CA SER A 410 20.06 -20.82 0.09
C SER A 410 20.40 -19.41 0.56
N GLY A 411 19.79 -18.98 1.67
CA GLY A 411 20.02 -17.65 2.18
C GLY A 411 19.09 -17.20 3.28
N LYS A 412 19.06 -15.88 3.51
CA LYS A 412 18.18 -15.21 4.45
C LYS A 412 17.55 -13.97 3.84
N VAL A 413 16.33 -13.70 4.23
CA VAL A 413 15.67 -12.40 4.09
C VAL A 413 15.43 -11.84 5.48
N ILE A 414 15.92 -10.64 5.76
CA ILE A 414 15.82 -9.98 7.06
C ILE A 414 15.11 -8.65 6.88
N LEU A 415 13.98 -8.48 7.55
CA LEU A 415 13.25 -7.21 7.58
C LEU A 415 13.45 -6.59 8.96
N VAL A 416 14.06 -5.40 9.03
CA VAL A 416 14.25 -4.63 10.27
C VAL A 416 13.37 -3.40 10.25
N ALA A 417 12.47 -3.29 11.22
CA ALA A 417 11.56 -2.16 11.34
C ALA A 417 12.34 -0.85 11.58
N ASN A 418 11.99 0.20 10.84
CA ASN A 418 12.57 1.52 10.98
C ASN A 418 11.51 2.55 11.42
N LYS A 419 11.98 3.73 11.86
CA LYS A 419 11.10 4.77 12.43
C LYS A 419 10.26 5.52 11.39
N ARG A 420 10.46 5.26 10.09
CA ARG A 420 9.70 5.87 8.99
C ARG A 420 8.49 5.03 8.58
N GLN A 421 7.97 4.20 9.50
CA GLN A 421 6.84 3.28 9.28
C GLN A 421 7.11 2.29 8.14
N SER A 422 8.32 1.74 8.08
CA SER A 422 8.69 0.77 7.04
C SER A 422 9.82 -0.14 7.53
N TYR A 423 10.42 -0.89 6.62
CA TYR A 423 11.47 -1.86 6.88
C TYR A 423 12.70 -1.64 6.00
N ASP A 424 13.87 -1.85 6.59
CA ASP A 424 15.09 -2.12 5.83
C ASP A 424 15.11 -3.62 5.53
N VAL A 425 15.18 -3.99 4.24
CA VAL A 425 15.06 -5.37 3.77
C VAL A 425 16.41 -5.85 3.25
N THR A 426 17.09 -6.70 4.02
CA THR A 426 18.35 -7.34 3.60
C THR A 426 18.07 -8.71 3.00
N ILE A 427 18.57 -8.94 1.78
CA ILE A 427 18.56 -10.25 1.12
C ILE A 427 20.01 -10.73 1.03
N ASP A 428 20.27 -11.95 1.50
CA ASP A 428 21.59 -12.60 1.45
C ASP A 428 21.43 -13.98 0.83
N LEU A 429 22.00 -14.21 -0.36
CA LEU A 429 21.84 -15.46 -1.11
C LEU A 429 23.20 -16.05 -1.48
N LYS A 430 23.29 -17.38 -1.44
CA LYS A 430 24.47 -18.14 -1.85
C LYS A 430 24.08 -19.42 -2.59
N LEU A 431 24.90 -19.80 -3.56
CA LEU A 431 24.72 -21.02 -4.33
C LEU A 431 25.52 -22.15 -3.67
N GLU A 432 24.82 -23.11 -3.07
CA GLU A 432 25.46 -24.19 -2.30
C GLU A 432 26.32 -25.09 -3.20
N GLY A 433 27.46 -25.53 -2.65
CA GLY A 433 28.39 -26.43 -3.36
C GLY A 433 29.20 -25.75 -4.47
N THR A 434 29.22 -24.42 -4.55
CA THR A 434 30.08 -23.66 -5.47
C THR A 434 31.03 -22.75 -4.71
N ASN A 435 32.19 -22.43 -5.31
CA ASN A 435 33.11 -21.41 -4.78
C ASN A 435 32.69 -19.98 -5.19
N MET A 436 31.46 -19.79 -5.70
CA MET A 436 30.98 -18.47 -6.09
C MET A 436 30.71 -17.62 -4.85
N GLU A 437 30.98 -16.32 -4.96
CA GLU A 437 30.65 -15.35 -3.93
C GLU A 437 29.13 -15.26 -3.72
N SER A 438 28.72 -15.17 -2.47
CA SER A 438 27.34 -14.83 -2.10
C SER A 438 26.98 -13.44 -2.60
N SER A 439 25.71 -13.23 -2.95
CA SER A 439 25.20 -11.90 -3.29
C SER A 439 24.30 -11.38 -2.21
N SER A 440 24.45 -10.11 -1.88
CA SER A 440 23.71 -9.42 -0.84
C SER A 440 23.20 -8.08 -1.34
N ASN A 441 22.04 -7.65 -0.85
CA ASN A 441 21.58 -6.28 -1.01
C ASN A 441 20.69 -5.89 0.20
N THR A 442 20.69 -4.61 0.58
CA THR A 442 19.78 -4.08 1.60
C THR A 442 18.94 -2.96 1.00
N LEU A 443 17.64 -3.15 0.90
CA LEU A 443 16.69 -2.25 0.26
C LEU A 443 15.92 -1.42 1.30
N ASP A 444 15.44 -0.26 0.89
CA ASP A 444 14.60 0.62 1.71
C ASP A 444 13.14 0.50 1.24
N LEU A 445 12.31 -0.22 2.01
CA LEU A 445 10.90 -0.43 1.66
C LEU A 445 10.06 0.85 1.73
N LYS A 446 10.58 1.93 2.35
CA LYS A 446 9.93 3.24 2.36
C LYS A 446 10.02 3.95 1.01
N ASN A 447 11.01 3.60 0.18
CA ASN A 447 11.28 4.25 -1.10
C ASN A 447 11.14 3.28 -2.29
N PRO A 448 9.94 2.73 -2.54
CA PRO A 448 9.73 1.85 -3.69
C PRO A 448 9.71 2.63 -5.01
N TYR A 449 10.11 1.95 -6.09
CA TYR A 449 9.93 2.43 -7.46
C TYR A 449 8.72 1.75 -8.10
N PHE A 450 7.69 2.54 -8.40
CA PHE A 450 6.49 2.07 -9.09
C PHE A 450 6.74 1.97 -10.59
N ARG A 451 6.63 0.75 -11.14
CA ARG A 451 6.96 0.46 -12.55
C ARG A 451 5.75 0.02 -13.38
N TYR A 452 4.57 -0.09 -12.79
CA TYR A 452 3.39 -0.56 -13.51
C TYR A 452 2.98 0.39 -14.66
N THR A 453 2.93 -0.13 -15.89
CA THR A 453 2.61 0.64 -17.11
C THR A 453 1.24 0.30 -17.72
N GLY A 454 0.39 -0.49 -17.03
CA GLY A 454 -0.97 -0.77 -17.46
C GLY A 454 -1.17 -2.06 -18.28
N ALA A 455 -0.15 -2.92 -18.40
CA ALA A 455 -0.33 -4.24 -19.03
C ALA A 455 -1.04 -5.20 -18.08
N VAL A 456 -2.25 -5.63 -18.46
CA VAL A 456 -3.12 -6.48 -17.64
C VAL A 456 -2.58 -7.91 -17.60
N ALA A 457 -2.21 -8.38 -16.41
CA ALA A 457 -2.03 -9.81 -16.16
C ALA A 457 -3.40 -10.52 -16.26
N GLN A 458 -3.49 -11.62 -17.01
CA GLN A 458 -4.75 -12.32 -17.27
C GLN A 458 -5.32 -12.95 -15.99
N LEU A 459 -6.65 -12.84 -15.83
CA LEU A 459 -7.41 -13.34 -14.69
C LEU A 459 -7.56 -14.88 -14.74
N PRO A 460 -7.35 -15.59 -13.63
CA PRO A 460 -8.16 -16.76 -13.33
C PRO A 460 -9.36 -16.35 -12.48
N SER A 461 -10.54 -16.82 -12.86
CA SER A 461 -11.76 -16.70 -12.06
C SER A 461 -11.83 -17.83 -11.04
N GLY A 462 -11.91 -17.51 -9.75
CA GLY A 462 -12.05 -18.55 -8.72
C GLY A 462 -12.49 -18.04 -7.35
N LEU A 463 -13.22 -18.90 -6.63
CA LEU A 463 -13.42 -18.81 -5.19
C LEU A 463 -12.32 -19.67 -4.54
N ASN A 464 -11.52 -19.08 -3.66
CA ASN A 464 -10.39 -19.78 -3.07
C ASN A 464 -10.70 -20.13 -1.60
N SER A 465 -10.97 -21.41 -1.33
CA SER A 465 -11.07 -21.97 0.03
C SER A 465 -9.71 -22.43 0.58
N THR A 466 -8.69 -22.49 -0.27
CA THR A 466 -7.29 -22.81 0.03
C THR A 466 -6.39 -21.69 -0.51
N SER A 467 -5.15 -21.57 -0.01
CA SER A 467 -4.21 -20.56 -0.54
C SER A 467 -4.03 -20.76 -2.05
N PRO A 468 -4.24 -19.72 -2.88
CA PRO A 468 -4.02 -19.80 -4.32
C PRO A 468 -2.57 -20.11 -4.66
N SER A 469 -1.63 -19.47 -3.95
CA SER A 469 -0.19 -19.71 -4.09
C SER A 469 0.16 -21.19 -3.86
N GLU A 470 -0.34 -21.80 -2.79
CA GLU A 470 -0.11 -23.23 -2.51
C GLU A 470 -0.77 -24.15 -3.53
N SER A 471 -1.99 -23.81 -3.95
CA SER A 471 -2.77 -24.60 -4.91
C SER A 471 -2.07 -24.66 -6.27
N TYR A 472 -1.48 -23.55 -6.72
CA TYR A 472 -0.69 -23.48 -7.94
C TYR A 472 0.53 -24.41 -7.88
N TRP A 473 1.36 -24.31 -6.83
CA TRP A 473 2.56 -25.14 -6.70
C TRP A 473 2.24 -26.62 -6.55
N THR A 474 1.17 -26.97 -5.82
CA THR A 474 0.71 -28.35 -5.68
C THR A 474 0.25 -28.93 -7.01
N THR A 475 -0.41 -28.13 -7.85
CA THR A 475 -0.85 -28.54 -9.19
C THR A 475 0.35 -28.78 -10.11
N LEU A 476 1.36 -27.90 -10.05
CA LEU A 476 2.59 -28.05 -10.82
C LEU A 476 3.35 -29.34 -10.43
N ASP A 477 3.40 -29.66 -9.13
CA ASP A 477 3.97 -30.91 -8.64
C ASP A 477 3.25 -32.14 -9.15
N ALA A 478 1.91 -32.12 -9.10
CA ALA A 478 1.11 -33.22 -9.62
C ALA A 478 1.31 -33.43 -11.13
N GLN A 479 1.47 -32.35 -11.90
CA GLN A 479 1.78 -32.41 -13.34
C GLN A 479 3.19 -32.96 -13.59
N GLY A 480 4.20 -32.47 -12.86
CA GLY A 480 5.57 -32.96 -12.93
C GLY A 480 5.70 -34.43 -12.55
N ALA A 481 5.01 -34.86 -11.48
CA ALA A 481 4.95 -36.26 -11.07
C ALA A 481 4.29 -37.16 -12.13
N ARG A 482 3.21 -36.72 -12.78
CA ARG A 482 2.57 -37.48 -13.88
C ARG A 482 3.49 -37.62 -15.09
N GLN A 483 4.24 -36.58 -15.45
CA GLN A 483 5.26 -36.66 -16.52
C GLN A 483 6.41 -37.61 -16.13
N ALA A 484 6.85 -37.59 -14.87
CA ALA A 484 7.87 -38.50 -14.36
C ALA A 484 7.40 -39.97 -14.33
N VAL A 485 6.14 -40.23 -13.95
CA VAL A 485 5.53 -41.58 -13.96
C VAL A 485 5.39 -42.11 -15.38
N ASN A 486 5.06 -41.25 -16.35
CA ASN A 486 5.06 -41.61 -17.78
C ASN A 486 6.46 -41.86 -18.37
N MET A 487 7.53 -41.57 -17.61
CA MET A 487 8.94 -41.76 -17.99
C MET A 487 9.62 -42.94 -17.26
N VAL A 488 8.90 -43.71 -16.45
CA VAL A 488 9.46 -44.89 -15.77
C VAL A 488 9.74 -46.00 -16.80
N ASN A 489 11.00 -46.45 -16.86
CA ASN A 489 11.63 -47.36 -17.85
C ASN A 489 12.09 -46.75 -19.19
N GLY A 490 12.31 -45.44 -19.29
CA GLY A 490 13.11 -44.87 -20.39
C GLY A 490 12.52 -45.02 -21.80
N MET A 491 11.21 -45.29 -21.91
CA MET A 491 10.47 -45.28 -23.16
C MET A 491 9.37 -44.24 -23.07
N SER A 492 9.45 -43.20 -23.90
CA SER A 492 8.34 -42.29 -24.15
C SER A 492 7.22 -43.05 -24.89
N VAL A 493 6.12 -43.34 -24.20
CA VAL A 493 4.93 -43.91 -24.85
C VAL A 493 4.19 -42.78 -25.56
N ASN A 494 4.63 -42.47 -26.78
CA ASN A 494 3.86 -41.69 -27.74
C ASN A 494 3.22 -42.65 -28.76
N GLY A 495 1.90 -42.87 -28.62
CA GLY A 495 1.01 -43.16 -29.74
C GLY A 495 0.53 -44.61 -29.93
N LEU A 496 -0.81 -44.72 -29.97
CA LEU A 496 -1.66 -45.74 -30.61
C LEU A 496 -1.87 -47.07 -29.85
N GLY A 497 -2.99 -47.12 -29.13
CA GLY A 497 -3.62 -48.36 -28.66
C GLY A 497 -4.97 -48.08 -28.02
N GLU A 498 -6.04 -48.12 -28.81
CA GLU A 498 -7.40 -48.28 -28.28
C GLU A 498 -7.45 -49.56 -27.43
N VAL A 499 -7.80 -49.44 -26.15
CA VAL A 499 -8.49 -50.51 -25.43
C VAL A 499 -9.54 -49.87 -24.55
N SER A 500 -10.79 -49.99 -25.01
CA SER A 500 -11.98 -49.73 -24.21
C SER A 500 -12.01 -50.70 -23.02
N MET A 501 -12.22 -50.17 -21.82
CA MET A 501 -12.76 -50.95 -20.70
C MET A 501 -13.89 -50.15 -20.06
N ASP A 502 -15.11 -50.51 -20.43
CA ASP A 502 -16.34 -50.12 -19.74
C ASP A 502 -16.34 -50.64 -18.30
N THR A 503 -16.60 -49.76 -17.33
CA THR A 503 -17.46 -50.05 -16.17
C THR A 503 -17.88 -48.75 -15.46
N PRO A 504 -19.09 -48.68 -14.87
CA PRO A 504 -19.82 -47.41 -14.70
C PRO A 504 -19.69 -46.81 -13.29
N GLY A 505 -19.65 -45.48 -13.19
CA GLY A 505 -19.78 -44.81 -11.89
C GLY A 505 -19.62 -43.28 -11.92
N ALA A 506 -20.77 -42.59 -11.83
CA ALA A 506 -20.97 -41.20 -11.39
C ALA A 506 -20.25 -40.05 -12.15
N VAL A 507 -20.97 -39.51 -13.14
CA VAL A 507 -20.70 -38.20 -13.77
C VAL A 507 -21.16 -37.08 -12.83
N ASN A 508 -20.27 -36.13 -12.53
CA ASN A 508 -20.59 -34.86 -11.87
C ASN A 508 -20.52 -33.76 -12.97
N PRO A 509 -21.61 -33.03 -13.29
CA PRO A 509 -21.65 -32.22 -14.52
C PRO A 509 -21.29 -30.75 -14.26
N SER A 510 -20.01 -30.44 -14.11
CA SER A 510 -19.53 -29.05 -14.09
C SER A 510 -18.08 -28.99 -14.57
N ASN A 511 -17.87 -29.00 -15.89
CA ASN A 511 -16.74 -28.36 -16.60
C ASN A 511 -16.66 -28.90 -18.04
N LEU A 512 -17.25 -28.14 -18.98
CA LEU A 512 -17.00 -28.30 -20.41
C LEU A 512 -16.21 -27.07 -20.88
N LEU A 513 -14.89 -27.21 -21.03
CA LEU A 513 -14.07 -26.30 -21.82
C LEU A 513 -13.74 -26.98 -23.14
N ALA A 514 -14.20 -26.38 -24.24
CA ALA A 514 -13.90 -26.81 -25.60
C ALA A 514 -12.47 -26.43 -25.97
N LEU A 515 -11.63 -27.44 -26.25
CA LEU A 515 -10.31 -27.28 -26.86
C LEU A 515 -10.46 -27.18 -28.38
N GLY A 516 -10.20 -26.00 -28.93
CA GLY A 516 -10.08 -25.77 -30.37
C GLY A 516 -9.09 -24.64 -30.66
N GLY A 517 -7.90 -24.97 -31.16
CA GLY A 517 -6.92 -23.99 -31.64
C GLY A 517 -5.49 -24.53 -31.66
N GLN A 518 -5.00 -24.90 -32.84
CA GLN A 518 -3.64 -25.36 -33.13
C GLN A 518 -2.56 -24.32 -32.74
N PRO A 519 -1.35 -24.73 -32.30
CA PRO A 519 -0.27 -23.79 -32.04
C PRO A 519 0.41 -23.32 -33.33
N ASN A 520 0.47 -22.01 -33.52
CA ASN A 520 1.28 -21.35 -34.56
C ASN A 520 2.78 -21.49 -34.23
N ILE A 521 3.51 -22.19 -35.09
CA ILE A 521 4.98 -22.25 -35.08
C ILE A 521 5.50 -20.97 -35.75
N HIS A 522 6.21 -20.12 -35.00
CA HIS A 522 6.96 -19.00 -35.58
C HIS A 522 8.40 -19.46 -35.89
N PRO A 523 8.87 -19.37 -37.15
CA PRO A 523 10.22 -19.78 -37.52
C PRO A 523 11.21 -18.67 -37.16
N GLY A 524 12.16 -18.95 -36.25
CA GLY A 524 13.12 -17.93 -35.83
C GLY A 524 14.11 -18.31 -34.74
N SER A 525 14.70 -19.52 -34.80
CA SER A 525 15.85 -19.87 -33.96
C SER A 525 16.72 -20.89 -34.69
N ILE A 526 17.65 -20.40 -35.50
CA ILE A 526 18.76 -21.21 -36.02
C ILE A 526 20.02 -20.79 -35.28
N SER A 527 20.58 -21.73 -34.52
CA SER A 527 21.87 -21.61 -33.85
C SER A 527 23.01 -21.50 -34.87
N SER A 528 23.90 -20.51 -34.68
CA SER A 528 25.06 -20.28 -35.54
C SER A 528 26.20 -21.25 -35.23
N THR A 529 26.52 -22.17 -36.14
CA THR A 529 27.85 -22.81 -36.23
C THR A 529 28.22 -23.11 -37.69
N GLY A 530 29.39 -22.63 -38.14
CA GLY A 530 30.19 -23.30 -39.18
C GLY A 530 30.23 -22.71 -40.61
N ARG A 531 31.30 -21.96 -40.89
CA ARG A 531 32.11 -21.82 -42.14
C ARG A 531 31.49 -22.17 -43.52
N GLY A 532 31.53 -21.19 -44.43
CA GLY A 532 31.60 -21.41 -45.89
C GLY A 532 31.62 -20.09 -46.69
N ARG A 533 32.73 -19.80 -47.38
CA ARG A 533 32.89 -18.66 -48.32
C ARG A 533 31.97 -18.83 -49.54
N ILE A 534 31.38 -17.74 -50.04
CA ILE A 534 31.32 -17.32 -51.46
C ILE A 534 30.73 -15.89 -51.50
N GLY A 535 31.28 -15.03 -52.37
CA GLY A 535 30.99 -13.59 -52.44
C GLY A 535 29.75 -13.21 -53.26
N GLY A 536 29.30 -11.98 -53.05
CA GLY A 536 28.27 -11.31 -53.84
C GLY A 536 28.07 -9.88 -53.33
N THR A 537 28.25 -8.91 -54.24
CA THR A 537 28.21 -7.46 -54.03
C THR A 537 26.81 -6.89 -53.74
N ALA A 538 26.81 -5.68 -53.16
CA ALA A 538 25.70 -4.88 -52.63
C ALA A 538 24.50 -4.60 -53.55
N THR A 539 23.37 -4.22 -52.96
CA THR A 539 22.46 -3.18 -53.48
C THR A 539 21.51 -2.64 -52.41
N SER A 540 21.40 -1.32 -52.36
CA SER A 540 20.43 -0.52 -51.62
C SER A 540 19.17 -0.25 -52.46
N THR A 541 18.02 -0.02 -51.82
CA THR A 541 16.85 0.81 -52.26
C THR A 541 15.75 0.67 -51.20
N GLN A 542 15.43 1.71 -50.42
CA GLN A 542 14.42 2.78 -50.63
C GLN A 542 12.95 2.32 -50.80
N ALA A 543 12.13 2.82 -49.85
CA ALA A 543 10.70 3.16 -49.88
C ALA A 543 9.62 2.04 -49.81
N ALA A 544 8.83 2.04 -48.73
CA ALA A 544 7.43 2.53 -48.73
C ALA A 544 6.63 2.16 -47.45
N GLN A 545 6.14 3.22 -46.78
CA GLN A 545 4.80 3.43 -46.19
C GLN A 545 4.15 2.50 -45.14
N LEU A 546 4.04 3.06 -43.93
CA LEU A 546 2.86 3.21 -43.05
C LEU A 546 1.55 2.47 -43.41
N ILE A 547 1.01 1.70 -42.45
CA ILE A 547 -0.41 1.72 -42.06
C ILE A 547 -0.49 1.60 -40.52
N GLY A 548 -0.96 2.66 -39.87
CA GLY A 548 -1.47 2.66 -38.50
C GLY A 548 -3.00 2.63 -38.52
N GLY A 549 -3.60 1.78 -37.68
CA GLY A 549 -5.04 1.76 -37.42
C GLY A 549 -5.30 2.10 -35.97
N GLY A 550 -5.71 3.34 -35.71
CA GLY A 550 -6.32 3.77 -34.45
C GLY A 550 -7.84 3.79 -34.60
N ILE A 551 -8.56 3.31 -33.60
CA ILE A 551 -10.01 3.49 -33.45
C ILE A 551 -10.23 4.47 -32.29
N THR A 552 -10.88 5.59 -32.57
CA THR A 552 -11.48 6.49 -31.58
C THR A 552 -13.01 6.33 -31.59
N PRO A 553 -13.72 6.58 -30.48
CA PRO A 553 -15.17 6.66 -30.48
C PRO A 553 -15.67 8.10 -30.78
N ASN A 554 -16.83 8.16 -31.42
CA ASN A 554 -17.55 9.36 -31.88
C ASN A 554 -18.07 10.26 -30.74
N MET A 555 -17.97 11.58 -30.93
CA MET A 555 -18.90 12.57 -30.36
C MET A 555 -19.15 13.73 -31.35
N PHE A 556 -20.36 14.30 -31.23
CA PHE A 556 -21.10 15.15 -32.17
C PHE A 556 -20.40 16.44 -32.68
N THR A 557 -20.73 16.80 -33.92
CA THR A 557 -20.26 17.97 -34.68
C THR A 557 -21.10 19.23 -34.47
N SER A 558 -20.46 20.42 -34.52
CA SER A 558 -20.92 21.60 -35.28
C SER A 558 -19.75 22.56 -35.57
N PRO A 559 -19.71 23.29 -36.71
CA PRO A 559 -18.48 23.86 -37.26
C PRO A 559 -18.42 25.40 -37.20
N ALA A 560 -17.23 25.97 -36.99
CA ALA A 560 -16.86 27.30 -37.49
C ALA A 560 -15.33 27.52 -37.53
N THR A 561 -14.85 27.62 -38.77
CA THR A 561 -13.68 28.32 -39.31
C THR A 561 -12.94 29.36 -38.43
N GLN A 562 -11.60 29.27 -38.35
CA GLN A 562 -10.66 30.26 -38.93
C GLN A 562 -9.19 29.86 -38.74
N SER A 563 -8.40 30.09 -39.79
CA SER A 563 -6.95 29.89 -39.92
C SER A 563 -6.14 31.16 -39.60
N LEU A 564 -4.92 31.02 -39.06
CA LEU A 564 -3.72 31.91 -39.19
C LEU A 564 -2.59 31.27 -38.32
N VAL A 565 -1.59 30.55 -38.84
CA VAL A 565 -0.36 30.92 -39.56
C VAL A 565 0.75 31.60 -38.72
N LEU A 566 1.77 30.78 -38.43
CA LEU A 566 3.23 31.01 -38.29
C LEU A 566 3.84 31.75 -37.07
N GLY A 567 4.67 30.98 -36.34
CA GLY A 567 5.73 31.47 -35.46
C GLY A 567 6.59 30.29 -34.97
N ASN A 568 7.70 30.01 -35.67
CA ASN A 568 8.59 28.87 -35.45
C ASN A 568 9.66 29.21 -34.39
N THR A 569 9.67 28.51 -33.25
CA THR A 569 10.84 28.40 -32.37
C THR A 569 11.00 26.95 -31.96
N SER A 570 12.13 26.36 -32.36
CA SER A 570 12.53 24.98 -32.13
C SER A 570 12.60 24.63 -30.64
N HIS A 571 11.64 23.86 -30.15
CA HIS A 571 11.75 23.14 -28.87
C HIS A 571 11.93 21.65 -29.15
N TYR A 572 13.00 21.09 -28.59
CA TYR A 572 13.22 19.64 -28.50
C TYR A 572 12.03 18.99 -27.78
N PRO A 573 11.50 17.85 -28.26
CA PRO A 573 10.44 17.15 -27.55
C PRO A 573 11.03 16.54 -26.27
N VAL A 574 10.68 17.12 -25.13
CA VAL A 574 10.88 16.46 -23.83
C VAL A 574 9.83 15.36 -23.74
N ASN A 575 10.28 14.12 -23.67
CA ASN A 575 9.42 12.96 -23.46
C ASN A 575 8.79 13.06 -22.05
N PRO A 576 7.45 13.06 -21.90
CA PRO A 576 6.80 13.12 -20.58
C PRO A 576 7.00 11.85 -19.73
N SER A 577 7.72 10.83 -20.21
CA SER A 577 8.03 9.60 -19.46
C SER A 577 9.16 9.71 -18.43
N LEU A 578 9.65 10.91 -18.10
CA LEU A 578 10.68 11.15 -17.09
C LEU A 578 10.18 12.14 -16.03
N MET A 579 9.07 11.81 -15.37
CA MET A 579 8.73 12.39 -14.07
C MET A 579 9.03 11.33 -13.01
N ILE A 580 10.08 11.63 -12.24
CA ILE A 580 10.48 10.92 -11.03
C ILE A 580 9.38 11.14 -9.98
N GLY A 581 8.86 10.04 -9.41
CA GLY A 581 8.23 9.96 -8.10
C GLY A 581 7.08 10.93 -7.83
N ASP A 582 5.84 10.56 -8.17
CA ASP A 582 4.66 11.26 -7.67
C ASP A 582 4.40 10.88 -6.20
N TYR A 583 5.17 11.50 -5.31
CA TYR A 583 4.60 12.07 -4.10
C TYR A 583 4.53 13.59 -4.34
N VAL A 584 3.32 14.15 -4.31
CA VAL A 584 2.98 15.58 -4.38
C VAL A 584 2.95 16.21 -5.78
N THR A 585 1.74 16.34 -6.33
CA THR A 585 1.38 17.46 -7.22
C THR A 585 0.69 18.56 -6.38
N PRO A 586 1.25 19.79 -6.27
CA PRO A 586 0.52 20.91 -5.68
C PRO A 586 -0.58 21.38 -6.63
N GLY A 587 -1.79 21.54 -6.08
CA GLY A 587 -2.96 22.04 -6.81
C GLY A 587 -2.80 23.46 -7.33
N ASN A 588 -3.56 23.77 -8.39
CA ASN A 588 -3.64 25.04 -9.09
C ASN A 588 -3.75 26.25 -8.15
N GLY A 589 -2.66 27.01 -8.04
CA GLY A 589 -2.61 28.34 -7.45
C GLY A 589 -2.88 29.43 -8.49
N ILE A 590 -3.82 30.31 -8.14
CA ILE A 590 -4.30 31.47 -8.89
C ILE A 590 -3.15 32.43 -9.25
N ALA A 591 -3.10 32.86 -10.52
CA ALA A 591 -2.11 33.82 -11.01
C ALA A 591 -2.22 35.19 -10.31
N PRO A 592 -1.13 35.78 -9.78
CA PRO A 592 -1.11 37.18 -9.38
C PRO A 592 -0.86 38.09 -10.58
N GLN A 593 -1.67 39.14 -10.68
CA GLN A 593 -1.53 40.22 -11.65
C GLN A 593 -0.17 40.92 -11.51
N ALA A 594 0.48 41.15 -12.64
CA ALA A 594 1.69 41.94 -12.76
C ALA A 594 1.43 43.42 -12.45
N TYR A 595 2.19 43.99 -11.52
CA TYR A 595 2.44 45.44 -11.47
C TYR A 595 3.86 45.71 -11.98
N ARG A 596 3.92 46.47 -13.07
CA ARG A 596 5.15 47.11 -13.57
C ARG A 596 5.53 48.25 -12.62
N GLN A 597 6.81 48.33 -12.26
CA GLN A 597 7.66 49.52 -12.43
C GLN A 597 9.07 49.07 -12.78
#